data_AF-A0A444MSC3-F1
#
_entry.id   AF-A0A444MSC3-F1
#
_cell.length_a   1.000
_cell.length_b   1.000
_cell.length_c   1.000
_cell.angle_alpha   90.00
_cell.angle_beta   90.00
_cell.angle_gamma   90.00
#
_symmetry.space_group_name_H-M   'P 1'
#
loop_
_entity.id
_entity.type
_entity.pdbx_description
1 polymer ?
#
loop_
_entity_poly.entity_id
_entity_poly.type
_entity_poly.pdbx_seq_one_letter_code
_entity_poly.pdbx_strand_id
1 'polypeptide(L)'
;MKTDLYTKIILTVIAVALTLNLLKGSITPAMADTKKLVSIPVNPDGSINVNINKVNETMDVNIKSVDRGAFYYIMPIPVKLDK
;
A
#
# COMPACT_ATOMS: atom_id res chain seq x y z
N MET A 1 -38.12 -41.04 -9.18
CA MET A 1 -37.14 -40.36 -10.07
C MET A 1 -37.39 -38.85 -10.27
N LYS A 2 -38.53 -38.29 -9.82
CA LYS A 2 -38.83 -36.85 -10.02
C LYS A 2 -37.90 -35.92 -9.23
N THR A 3 -37.50 -36.33 -8.02
CA THR A 3 -36.60 -35.58 -7.12
C THR A 3 -35.22 -35.30 -7.72
N ASP A 4 -34.68 -36.26 -8.50
CA ASP A 4 -33.36 -36.12 -9.13
C ASP A 4 -33.37 -35.05 -10.24
N LEU A 5 -34.48 -34.98 -10.98
CA LEU A 5 -34.68 -33.97 -12.02
C LEU A 5 -34.81 -32.56 -11.43
N TYR A 6 -35.54 -32.40 -10.33
CA TYR A 6 -35.66 -31.11 -9.63
C TYR A 6 -34.31 -30.61 -9.11
N THR A 7 -33.55 -31.48 -8.43
CA THR A 7 -32.22 -31.12 -7.92
C THR A 7 -31.26 -30.79 -9.06
N LYS A 8 -31.28 -31.55 -10.15
CA LYS A 8 -30.47 -31.27 -11.34
C LYS A 8 -30.79 -29.91 -11.97
N ILE A 9 -32.06 -29.55 -12.09
CA ILE A 9 -32.49 -28.25 -12.63
C ILE A 9 -32.00 -27.12 -11.71
N ILE A 10 -32.21 -27.25 -10.40
CA ILE A 10 -31.78 -26.24 -9.42
C ILE A 10 -30.25 -26.07 -9.43
N LEU A 11 -29.48 -27.15 -9.48
CA LEU A 11 -28.03 -27.09 -9.57
C LEU A 11 -27.57 -26.38 -10.84
N THR A 12 -28.22 -26.65 -11.97
CA THR A 12 -27.89 -26.01 -13.25
C THR A 12 -28.13 -24.50 -13.18
N VAL A 13 -29.24 -24.06 -12.60
CA VAL A 13 -29.57 -22.64 -12.45
C VAL A 13 -28.57 -21.92 -11.54
N ILE A 14 -28.22 -22.52 -10.40
CA ILE A 14 -27.24 -21.97 -9.45
C ILE A 14 -25.87 -21.86 -10.10
N ALA A 15 -25.43 -22.90 -10.83
CA ALA A 15 -24.17 -22.88 -11.56
C ALA A 15 -24.11 -21.73 -12.59
N VAL A 16 -25.16 -21.56 -13.39
CA VAL A 16 -25.22 -20.46 -14.37
C VAL A 16 -25.17 -19.09 -13.68
N ALA A 17 -25.92 -18.89 -12.60
CA ALA A 17 -25.91 -17.63 -11.85
C ALA A 17 -24.52 -17.31 -11.26
N LEU A 18 -23.83 -18.32 -10.71
CA LEU A 18 -22.46 -18.19 -10.20
C LEU A 18 -21.47 -17.89 -11.32
N THR A 19 -21.55 -18.56 -12.46
CA THR A 19 -20.69 -18.30 -13.63
C THR A 19 -20.85 -16.88 -14.16
N LEU A 20 -22.09 -16.38 -14.25
CA LEU A 20 -22.36 -15.00 -14.68
C LEU A 20 -21.84 -13.97 -13.66
N ASN A 21 -21.97 -14.23 -12.36
CA ASN A 21 -21.40 -13.36 -11.33
C ASN A 21 -19.87 -13.37 -11.34
N LEU A 22 -19.23 -14.52 -11.57
CA LEU A 22 -17.78 -14.62 -11.70
C LEU A 22 -17.28 -13.85 -12.93
N LEU A 23 -18.03 -13.91 -14.04
CA LEU A 23 -17.69 -13.19 -15.26
C LEU A 23 -17.71 -11.68 -15.05
N LYS A 24 -18.65 -11.15 -14.25
CA LYS A 24 -18.68 -9.73 -13.87
C LYS A 24 -17.47 -9.29 -13.04
N GLY A 25 -16.91 -10.18 -12.20
CA GLY A 25 -15.70 -9.90 -11.40
C GLY A 25 -14.38 -10.16 -12.13
N SER A 26 -14.39 -10.94 -13.21
CA SER A 26 -13.20 -11.32 -13.99
C SER A 26 -12.71 -10.21 -14.95
N ILE A 27 -13.58 -9.27 -15.30
CA ILE A 27 -13.28 -8.21 -16.30
C ILE A 27 -12.53 -7.02 -15.71
N THR A 28 -12.41 -6.91 -14.38
CA THR A 28 -11.48 -5.95 -13.79
C THR A 28 -10.10 -6.58 -13.83
N PRO A 29 -9.16 -6.12 -14.67
CA PRO A 29 -7.78 -6.54 -14.54
C PRO A 29 -7.37 -6.20 -13.11
N ALA A 30 -6.84 -7.19 -12.38
CA ALA A 30 -6.16 -6.93 -11.14
C ALA A 30 -4.99 -6.00 -11.49
N MET A 31 -5.20 -4.70 -11.30
CA MET A 31 -4.14 -3.72 -11.39
C MET A 31 -3.27 -3.95 -10.17
N ALA A 32 -2.33 -4.88 -10.30
CA ALA A 32 -1.23 -5.01 -9.36
C ALA A 32 -0.50 -3.66 -9.42
N ASP A 33 -0.71 -2.84 -8.38
CA ASP A 33 0.01 -1.59 -8.23
C ASP A 33 1.49 -1.93 -8.31
N THR A 34 2.16 -1.44 -9.36
CA THR A 34 3.58 -1.75 -9.65
C THR A 34 4.50 -1.04 -8.65
N LYS A 35 3.93 -0.37 -7.65
CA LYS A 35 4.67 0.14 -6.51
C LYS A 35 5.22 -1.04 -5.73
N LYS A 36 6.55 -1.13 -5.74
CA LYS A 36 7.32 -2.00 -4.87
C LYS A 36 7.15 -1.51 -3.43
N LEU A 37 6.08 -1.93 -2.78
CA LEU A 37 5.84 -1.66 -1.37
C LEU A 37 6.80 -2.54 -0.57
N VAL A 38 7.62 -1.89 0.24
CA VAL A 38 8.51 -2.57 1.19
C VAL A 38 7.88 -2.43 2.57
N SER A 39 7.67 -3.55 3.25
CA SER A 39 7.25 -3.52 4.65
C SER A 39 8.47 -3.17 5.51
N ILE A 40 8.37 -2.07 6.25
CA ILE A 40 9.44 -1.56 7.10
C ILE A 40 8.98 -1.77 8.55
N PRO A 41 9.81 -2.38 9.43
CA PRO A 41 9.47 -2.48 10.84
C PRO A 41 9.32 -1.08 11.43
N VAL A 42 8.21 -0.88 12.14
CA VAL A 42 7.92 0.36 12.89
C VAL A 42 8.18 0.11 14.37
N ASN A 43 8.64 1.13 15.07
CA ASN A 43 8.78 1.08 16.52
C ASN A 43 7.39 1.05 17.18
N PRO A 44 7.26 0.63 18.45
CA PRO A 44 5.98 0.59 19.16
C PRO A 44 5.26 1.94 19.27
N ASP A 45 6.00 3.05 19.20
CA ASP A 45 5.49 4.42 19.20
C ASP A 45 5.10 4.93 17.79
N GLY A 46 5.24 4.09 16.77
CA GLY A 46 4.97 4.42 15.37
C GLY A 46 6.11 5.15 14.65
N SER A 47 7.26 5.36 15.29
CA SER A 47 8.43 5.98 14.66
C SER A 47 9.22 4.98 13.79
N ILE A 48 10.07 5.49 12.90
CA ILE A 48 10.96 4.68 12.05
C ILE A 48 12.38 5.22 12.17
N ASN A 49 13.32 4.35 12.55
CA ASN A 49 14.74 4.67 12.53
C ASN A 49 15.34 4.26 11.18
N VAL A 50 15.84 5.24 10.43
CA VAL A 50 16.48 5.02 9.13
C VAL A 50 17.97 5.28 9.25
N ASN A 51 18.80 4.31 8.85
CA ASN A 51 20.23 4.50 8.69
C ASN A 51 20.61 4.32 7.22
N ILE A 52 21.25 5.32 6.62
CA ILE A 52 21.59 5.34 5.20
C ILE A 52 23.09 5.07 5.05
N ASN A 53 23.44 3.80 4.80
CA ASN A 53 24.83 3.33 4.82
C ASN A 53 25.62 3.60 3.52
N LYS A 54 24.93 3.85 2.40
CA LYS A 54 25.57 4.11 1.11
C LYS A 54 24.79 5.19 0.38
N VAL A 55 25.47 6.29 0.07
CA VAL A 55 24.96 7.33 -0.80
C VAL A 55 25.95 7.45 -1.94
N ASN A 56 25.53 7.10 -3.15
CA ASN A 56 26.40 7.15 -4.32
C ASN A 56 26.57 8.59 -4.85
N GLU A 57 25.69 9.50 -4.43
CA GLU A 57 25.60 10.90 -4.89
C GLU A 57 25.18 11.82 -3.71
N THR A 58 24.95 13.11 -3.97
CA THR A 58 24.44 14.06 -2.96
C THR A 58 23.03 13.67 -2.50
N MET A 59 22.80 13.68 -1.20
CA MET A 59 21.48 13.46 -0.62
C MET A 59 20.72 14.78 -0.49
N ASP A 60 19.59 14.89 -1.19
CA ASP A 60 18.63 15.97 -0.99
C ASP A 60 17.64 15.57 0.12
N VAL A 61 17.56 16.40 1.16
CA VAL A 61 16.65 16.20 2.30
C VAL A 61 15.72 17.40 2.41
N ASN A 62 14.45 17.19 2.07
CA ASN A 62 13.41 18.19 2.22
C ASN A 62 12.57 17.92 3.47
N ILE A 63 12.75 18.75 4.49
CA ILE A 63 12.03 18.62 5.76
C ILE A 63 10.81 19.56 5.75
N LYS A 64 9.62 19.00 5.98
CA LYS A 64 8.35 19.75 6.05
C LYS A 64 7.69 19.54 7.41
N SER A 65 6.89 20.52 7.84
CA SER A 65 6.08 20.46 9.08
C SER A 65 6.90 20.14 10.33
N VAL A 66 8.03 20.84 10.49
CA VAL A 66 8.87 20.69 11.67
C VAL A 66 8.21 21.35 12.87
N ASP A 67 8.15 20.62 13.99
CA ASP A 67 7.71 21.20 15.25
C ASP A 67 8.64 22.34 15.69
N ARG A 68 8.06 23.42 16.23
CA ARG A 68 8.83 24.59 16.67
C ARG A 68 9.85 24.27 17.75
N GLY A 69 9.57 23.27 18.59
CA GLY A 69 10.45 22.80 19.65
C GLY A 69 11.58 21.89 19.16
N ALA A 70 11.51 21.38 17.92
CA ALA A 70 12.48 20.41 17.40
C ALA A 70 13.93 20.93 17.40
N PHE A 71 14.11 22.25 17.38
CA PHE A 71 15.41 22.89 17.37
C PHE A 71 15.71 23.77 18.59
N TYR A 72 14.88 23.69 19.64
CA TYR A 72 14.94 24.63 20.75
C TYR A 72 16.25 24.55 21.57
N TYR A 73 16.82 23.35 21.68
CA TYR A 73 18.05 23.11 22.46
C TYR A 73 19.26 22.67 21.62
N ILE A 74 19.18 22.76 20.29
CA ILE A 74 20.31 22.40 19.43
C ILE A 74 21.03 23.65 18.94
N MET A 75 22.34 23.51 18.72
CA MET A 75 23.10 24.53 18.03
C MET A 75 22.56 24.67 16.59
N PRO A 76 22.34 25.91 16.08
CA PRO A 76 21.79 26.11 14.75
C PRO A 76 22.63 25.42 13.68
N ILE A 77 21.98 24.69 12.78
CA ILE A 77 22.66 24.10 11.62
C ILE A 77 22.90 25.25 10.61
N PRO A 78 24.16 25.51 10.20
CA PRO A 78 24.43 26.55 9.21
C PRO A 78 23.88 26.13 7.85
N VAL A 79 22.94 26.91 7.31
CA VAL A 79 22.40 26.73 5.95
C VAL A 79 22.82 27.89 5.06
N LYS A 80 23.13 27.60 3.79
CA LYS A 80 23.32 28.64 2.77
C LYS A 80 21.96 29.05 2.23
N LEU A 81 21.70 30.35 2.20
CA LEU A 81 20.55 30.93 1.53
C LEU A 81 20.97 31.27 0.09
N ASP A 82 20.42 30.56 -0.89
CA ASP A 82 20.51 31.01 -2.28
C ASP A 82 19.55 32.21 -2.45
N LYS A 83 20.11 33.34 -2.88
CA LYS A 83 19.38 34.58 -3.16
C LYS A 83 18.84 34.60 -4.58
#